data_AF-A0ABD5VSL7-F1
#
_entry.id   AF-A0ABD5VSL7-F1
#
_cell.length_a   1.000
_cell.length_b   1.000
_cell.length_c   1.000
_cell.angle_alpha   90.00
_cell.angle_beta   90.00
_cell.angle_gamma   90.00
#
_symmetry.space_group_name_H-M   'P 1'
#
loop_
_entity.id
_entity.type
_entity.pdbx_description
1 polymer ?
#
loop_
_entity_poly.entity_id
_entity_poly.type
_entity_poly.pdbx_seq_one_letter_code
_entity_poly.pdbx_strand_id
1 'polypeptide(L)'
;MTEDSGQQSDPATSQNQDDGQEPEEQEAEGLTKRVNITMPPAQHDKLKAFANGEGMSFSRFVRRGCEELRVRSERGGAAREYQPLVQKLDRLEELLSTVVDQVEEVDQRVERLERHPGPPAEQVADELLGEFYDGSEKSIVELADEVDREVPEVQRGLKELSKSFAIVRKEPENTDTGSTRYQMRGKNDEE
;
A
#
# COMPACT_ATOMS: atom_id res chain seq x y z
N MET A 1 81.70 -16.19 3.56
CA MET A 1 81.37 -15.93 4.97
C MET A 1 80.54 -14.65 4.93
N THR A 2 79.23 -14.79 4.70
CA THR A 2 78.12 -14.83 5.70
C THR A 2 77.87 -13.42 6.25
N GLU A 3 76.68 -12.81 6.33
CA GLU A 3 75.24 -13.12 6.17
C GLU A 3 74.55 -11.73 6.30
N ASP A 4 73.56 -11.36 5.51
CA ASP A 4 72.11 -11.49 5.75
C ASP A 4 71.44 -10.38 6.62
N SER A 5 70.16 -10.14 6.30
CA SER A 5 69.13 -9.37 7.00
C SER A 5 69.20 -7.84 6.90
N GLY A 6 68.14 -7.11 6.54
CA GLY A 6 66.75 -7.45 6.27
C GLY A 6 65.89 -6.18 6.28
N GLN A 7 64.88 -6.17 5.40
CA GLN A 7 63.57 -5.49 5.45
C GLN A 7 63.31 -4.37 6.48
N GLN A 8 62.78 -3.23 6.00
CA GLN A 8 61.35 -2.89 6.10
C GLN A 8 61.07 -1.50 5.51
N SER A 9 60.16 -1.47 4.53
CA SER A 9 59.56 -0.28 3.96
C SER A 9 58.17 -0.13 4.57
N ASP A 10 57.90 1.00 5.23
CA ASP A 10 56.57 1.58 5.38
C ASP A 10 56.76 3.10 5.46
N PRO A 11 55.92 3.88 4.77
CA PRO A 11 55.06 4.73 5.57
C PRO A 11 53.59 4.54 5.24
N ALA A 12 52.84 4.40 6.32
CA ALA A 12 51.40 4.39 6.40
C ALA A 12 50.78 5.67 5.80
N THR A 13 49.73 5.43 5.02
CA THR A 13 48.46 6.16 5.06
C THR A 13 48.51 7.66 4.71
N SER A 14 48.51 7.92 3.40
CA SER A 14 47.93 9.14 2.84
C SER A 14 46.41 8.94 2.77
N GLN A 15 45.66 9.50 3.72
CA GLN A 15 44.23 9.73 3.56
C GLN A 15 44.04 10.87 2.56
N ASN A 16 44.01 10.54 1.26
CA ASN A 16 43.40 11.42 0.29
C ASN A 16 41.89 11.16 0.33
N GLN A 17 41.17 12.11 0.93
CA GLN A 17 39.78 12.35 0.62
C GLN A 17 39.74 12.81 -0.85
N ASP A 18 39.50 11.85 -1.73
CA ASP A 18 39.15 12.11 -3.12
C ASP A 18 37.64 12.39 -3.15
N ASP A 19 37.29 13.66 -2.93
CA ASP A 19 35.98 14.21 -3.28
C ASP A 19 35.85 14.20 -4.81
N GLY A 20 35.65 13.01 -5.34
CA GLY A 20 35.21 12.80 -6.71
C GLY A 20 33.77 13.28 -6.84
N GLN A 21 33.58 14.57 -7.10
CA GLN A 21 32.36 15.07 -7.73
C GLN A 21 32.18 14.30 -9.04
N GLU A 22 31.30 13.30 -9.01
CA GLU A 22 30.75 12.71 -10.22
C GLU A 22 30.13 13.85 -11.04
N PRO A 23 30.47 13.99 -12.34
CA PRO A 23 29.81 14.98 -13.18
C PRO A 23 28.31 14.68 -13.17
N GLU A 24 27.52 15.66 -12.77
CA GLU A 24 26.06 15.65 -12.89
C GLU A 24 25.70 15.48 -14.37
N GLU A 25 25.60 14.23 -14.80
CA GLU A 25 24.89 13.90 -16.03
C GLU A 25 23.44 14.35 -15.78
N GLN A 26 23.04 15.41 -16.48
CA GLN A 26 21.66 15.85 -16.59
C GLN A 26 20.85 14.68 -17.20
N GLU A 27 20.44 13.73 -16.37
CA GLU A 27 19.47 12.70 -16.71
C GLU A 27 18.16 13.44 -17.00
N ALA A 28 17.74 13.38 -18.27
CA ALA A 28 16.49 13.93 -18.74
C ALA A 28 15.34 13.55 -17.78
N GLU A 29 14.57 14.55 -17.35
CA GLU A 29 13.39 14.41 -16.49
C GLU A 29 12.34 13.50 -17.14
N GLY A 30 12.52 12.20 -16.92
CA GLY A 30 11.55 11.16 -17.17
C GLY A 30 11.81 10.08 -16.14
N LEU A 31 10.88 9.93 -15.19
CA LEU A 31 10.88 8.97 -14.07
C LEU A 31 11.69 7.69 -14.37
N THR A 32 12.99 7.72 -14.13
CA THR A 32 13.85 6.58 -14.40
C THR A 32 13.74 5.66 -13.19
N LYS A 33 12.83 4.68 -13.26
CA LYS A 33 12.58 3.73 -12.16
C LYS A 33 13.88 3.03 -11.77
N ARG A 34 14.28 3.16 -10.51
CA ARG A 34 15.47 2.52 -9.95
C ARG A 34 15.15 1.05 -9.65
N VAL A 35 15.96 0.14 -10.19
CA VAL A 35 15.81 -1.30 -9.97
C VAL A 35 17.03 -1.81 -9.21
N ASN A 36 16.80 -2.49 -8.08
CA ASN A 36 17.87 -3.15 -7.33
C ASN A 36 18.05 -4.57 -7.86
N ILE A 37 19.18 -4.82 -8.52
CA ILE A 37 19.55 -6.15 -9.03
C ILE A 37 20.47 -6.81 -8.01
N THR A 38 20.08 -7.96 -7.49
CA THR A 38 20.93 -8.75 -6.59
C THR A 38 21.78 -9.72 -7.40
N MET A 39 23.09 -9.72 -7.19
CA MET A 39 24.01 -10.65 -7.83
C MET A 39 25.15 -11.05 -6.88
N PRO A 40 25.84 -12.19 -7.13
CA PRO A 40 26.98 -12.60 -6.32
C PRO A 40 28.08 -11.53 -6.28
N PRO A 41 28.67 -11.21 -5.10
CA PRO A 41 29.65 -10.12 -4.96
C PRO A 41 30.83 -10.25 -5.92
N ALA A 42 31.38 -11.45 -6.07
CA ALA A 42 32.51 -11.71 -6.96
C ALA A 42 32.20 -11.44 -8.45
N GLN A 43 30.94 -11.49 -8.88
CA GLN A 43 30.53 -11.14 -10.24
C GLN A 43 30.28 -9.65 -10.37
N HIS A 44 29.63 -9.05 -9.36
CA HIS A 44 29.44 -7.60 -9.28
C HIS A 44 30.78 -6.85 -9.38
N ASP A 45 31.77 -7.24 -8.59
CA ASP A 45 33.05 -6.53 -8.51
C ASP A 45 33.84 -6.64 -9.82
N LYS A 46 33.78 -7.81 -10.48
CA LYS A 46 34.38 -8.01 -11.81
C LYS A 46 33.75 -7.10 -12.86
N LEU A 47 32.42 -7.03 -12.90
CA LEU A 47 31.70 -6.22 -13.88
C LEU A 47 31.86 -4.72 -13.58
N LYS A 48 31.90 -4.33 -12.31
CA LYS A 48 32.18 -2.96 -11.88
C LYS A 48 33.59 -2.53 -12.27
N ALA A 49 34.59 -3.37 -12.03
CA ALA A 49 35.97 -3.10 -12.44
C ALA A 49 36.10 -2.97 -13.97
N PHE A 50 35.40 -3.83 -14.72
CA PHE A 50 35.35 -3.74 -16.17
C PHE A 50 34.71 -2.43 -16.65
N ALA A 51 33.53 -2.08 -16.11
CA ALA A 51 32.84 -0.84 -16.46
C ALA A 51 33.71 0.40 -16.19
N ASN A 52 34.38 0.43 -15.03
CA ASN A 52 35.30 1.51 -14.67
C ASN A 52 36.50 1.57 -15.62
N GLY A 53 37.05 0.42 -16.05
CA GLY A 53 38.13 0.35 -17.03
C GLY A 53 37.74 0.91 -18.41
N GLU A 54 36.45 0.81 -18.77
CA GLU A 54 35.86 1.38 -19.98
C GLU A 54 35.38 2.84 -19.78
N GLY A 55 35.65 3.46 -18.63
CA GLY A 55 35.29 4.84 -18.34
C GLY A 55 33.77 5.08 -18.18
N MET A 56 33.01 4.06 -17.75
CA MET A 56 31.56 4.17 -17.55
C MET A 56 31.11 3.67 -16.17
N SER A 57 29.98 4.18 -15.69
CA SER A 57 29.37 3.67 -14.47
C SER A 57 28.80 2.27 -14.66
N PHE A 58 28.77 1.48 -13.58
CA PHE A 58 28.20 0.13 -13.59
C PHE A 58 26.74 0.13 -14.08
N SER A 59 25.93 1.09 -13.65
CA SER A 59 24.54 1.24 -14.10
C SER A 59 24.43 1.48 -15.60
N ARG A 60 25.30 2.33 -16.16
CA ARG A 60 25.35 2.60 -17.61
C ARG A 60 25.80 1.37 -18.40
N PHE A 61 26.79 0.64 -17.88
CA PHE A 61 27.24 -0.62 -18.47
C PHE A 61 26.11 -1.66 -18.53
N VAL A 62 25.36 -1.83 -17.43
CA VAL A 62 24.22 -2.77 -17.38
C VAL A 62 23.11 -2.35 -18.35
N ARG A 63 22.73 -1.07 -18.38
CA ARG A 63 21.71 -0.57 -19.34
C ARG A 63 22.12 -0.85 -20.78
N ARG A 64 23.36 -0.54 -21.15
CA ARG A 64 23.90 -0.81 -22.49
C ARG A 64 23.90 -2.31 -22.82
N GLY A 65 24.28 -3.16 -21.87
CA GLY A 65 24.24 -4.62 -22.05
C GLY A 65 22.83 -5.13 -22.33
N CYS A 66 21.83 -4.63 -21.60
CA CYS A 66 20.42 -4.95 -21.84
C CYS A 66 19.94 -4.46 -23.21
N GLU A 67 20.29 -3.24 -23.62
CA GLU A 67 19.94 -2.70 -24.94
C GLU A 67 20.60 -3.48 -26.08
N GLU A 68 21.89 -3.80 -25.98
CA GLU A 68 22.58 -4.59 -26.99
C GLU A 68 21.98 -6.00 -27.10
N LEU A 69 21.61 -6.62 -25.98
CA LEU A 69 20.92 -7.91 -25.98
C LEU A 69 19.54 -7.80 -26.64
N ARG A 70 18.79 -6.72 -26.37
CA ARG A 70 17.49 -6.45 -27.00
C ARG A 70 17.62 -6.31 -28.51
N VAL A 71 18.54 -5.47 -28.98
CA VAL A 71 18.79 -5.24 -30.41
C VAL A 71 19.27 -6.51 -31.11
N ARG A 72 20.14 -7.31 -30.47
CA ARG A 72 20.58 -8.61 -31.02
C ARG A 72 19.43 -9.60 -31.10
N SER A 73 18.58 -9.67 -30.07
CA SER A 73 17.37 -10.50 -30.07
C SER A 73 16.37 -10.08 -31.15
N GLU A 74 16.18 -8.77 -31.36
CA GLU A 74 15.33 -8.20 -32.41
C GLU A 74 15.82 -8.58 -33.81
N ARG A 75 17.15 -8.53 -34.04
CA ARG A 75 17.77 -8.92 -35.31
C ARG A 75 17.81 -10.44 -35.55
N GLY A 76 17.91 -11.24 -34.49
CA GLY A 76 18.03 -12.69 -34.55
C GLY A 76 16.70 -13.46 -34.49
N GLY A 77 15.55 -12.78 -34.37
CA GLY A 77 14.23 -13.40 -34.23
C GLY A 77 13.90 -13.89 -32.81
N ALA A 78 14.88 -13.97 -31.91
CA ALA A 78 14.70 -14.29 -30.49
C ALA A 78 13.86 -13.25 -29.73
N ALA A 79 13.73 -12.02 -30.26
CA ALA A 79 12.80 -11.04 -29.73
C ALA A 79 11.36 -11.57 -29.69
N ARG A 80 10.96 -12.44 -30.63
CA ARG A 80 9.62 -13.06 -30.60
C ARG A 80 9.38 -13.91 -29.34
N GLU A 81 10.43 -14.44 -28.73
CA GLU A 81 10.33 -15.27 -27.52
C GLU A 81 10.16 -14.40 -26.26
N TYR A 82 10.79 -13.22 -26.20
CA TYR A 82 10.75 -12.32 -25.04
C TYR A 82 9.72 -11.19 -25.16
N GLN A 83 9.25 -10.85 -26.37
CA GLN A 83 8.22 -9.82 -26.61
C GLN A 83 6.96 -10.03 -25.76
N PRO A 84 6.43 -11.26 -25.61
CA PRO A 84 5.23 -11.49 -24.80
C PRO A 84 5.47 -11.26 -23.31
N LEU A 85 6.71 -11.46 -22.83
CA LEU A 85 7.09 -11.18 -21.43
C LEU A 85 7.18 -9.67 -21.20
N VAL A 86 7.81 -8.94 -22.13
CA VAL A 86 7.89 -7.46 -22.06
C VAL A 86 6.48 -6.86 -22.06
N GLN A 87 5.61 -7.25 -22.99
CA GLN A 87 4.22 -6.78 -23.02
C GLN A 87 3.43 -7.10 -21.75
N LYS A 88 3.69 -8.25 -21.12
CA LYS A 88 3.07 -8.60 -19.83
C LYS A 88 3.57 -7.70 -18.70
N LEU A 89 4.86 -7.36 -18.70
CA LEU A 89 5.44 -6.44 -17.70
C LEU A 89 4.89 -5.03 -17.87
N ASP A 90 4.80 -4.53 -19.10
CA ASP A 90 4.23 -3.21 -19.39
C ASP A 90 2.75 -3.15 -18.96
N ARG A 91 1.98 -4.21 -19.23
CA ARG A 91 0.59 -4.31 -18.77
C ARG A 91 0.47 -4.38 -17.25
N LEU A 92 1.39 -5.08 -16.58
CA LEU A 92 1.43 -5.10 -15.11
C LEU A 92 1.75 -3.72 -14.55
N GLU A 93 2.58 -2.93 -15.22
CA GLU A 93 2.90 -1.56 -14.83
C GLU A 93 1.68 -0.63 -14.92
N GLU A 94 0.91 -0.71 -16.01
CA GLU A 94 -0.35 0.04 -16.15
C GLU A 94 -1.36 -0.34 -15.05
N LEU A 95 -1.49 -1.64 -14.78
CA LEU A 95 -2.36 -2.14 -13.71
C LEU A 95 -1.89 -1.67 -12.33
N LEU A 96 -0.58 -1.66 -12.08
CA LEU A 96 -0.02 -1.18 -10.82
C LEU A 96 -0.29 0.31 -10.63
N SER A 97 -0.14 1.12 -11.68
CA SER A 97 -0.49 2.55 -11.64
C SER A 97 -1.95 2.74 -11.29
N THR A 98 -2.84 1.96 -11.91
CA THR A 98 -4.29 2.01 -11.62
C THR A 98 -4.59 1.66 -10.16
N VAL A 99 -3.90 0.67 -9.60
CA VAL A 99 -4.06 0.29 -8.18
C VAL A 99 -3.56 1.40 -7.25
N VAL A 100 -2.44 2.05 -7.57
CA VAL A 100 -1.94 3.20 -6.78
C VAL A 100 -2.98 4.32 -6.77
N ASP A 101 -3.51 4.70 -7.93
CA ASP A 101 -4.54 5.74 -8.04
C ASP A 101 -5.80 5.38 -7.23
N GLN A 102 -6.22 4.11 -7.26
CA GLN A 102 -7.36 3.62 -6.48
C GLN A 102 -7.10 3.65 -4.98
N VAL A 103 -5.89 3.32 -4.55
CA VAL A 103 -5.51 3.39 -3.13
C VAL A 103 -5.50 4.84 -2.65
N GLU A 104 -4.96 5.77 -3.44
CA GLU A 104 -5.00 7.20 -3.12
C GLU A 104 -6.45 7.73 -3.04
N GLU A 105 -7.34 7.29 -3.94
CA GLU A 105 -8.76 7.66 -3.87
C GLU A 105 -9.42 7.16 -2.59
N VAL A 106 -9.13 5.91 -2.19
CA VAL A 106 -9.63 5.34 -0.93
C VAL A 106 -9.09 6.14 0.27
N ASP A 107 -7.82 6.50 0.27
CA ASP A 107 -7.20 7.28 1.35
C ASP A 107 -7.87 8.66 1.48
N GLN A 108 -8.12 9.35 0.36
CA GLN A 108 -8.87 10.61 0.36
C GLN A 108 -10.33 10.48 0.81
N ARG A 109 -10.96 9.31 0.59
CA ARG A 109 -12.31 9.04 1.11
C ARG A 109 -12.28 8.79 2.62
N VAL A 110 -11.27 8.08 3.12
CA VAL A 110 -11.05 7.85 4.55
C VAL A 110 -10.79 9.18 5.25
N GLU A 111 -9.89 10.03 4.75
CA GLU A 111 -9.65 11.36 5.32
C GLU A 111 -10.91 12.21 5.38
N ARG A 112 -11.78 12.14 4.37
CA ARG A 112 -13.07 12.86 4.37
C ARG A 112 -14.01 12.36 5.46
N LEU A 113 -14.06 11.05 5.69
CA LEU A 113 -14.83 10.45 6.79
C LEU A 113 -14.26 10.81 8.17
N GLU A 114 -12.94 10.93 8.30
CA GLU A 114 -12.29 11.35 9.54
C GLU A 114 -12.48 12.84 9.85
N ARG A 115 -12.54 13.71 8.83
CA ARG A 115 -12.75 15.15 8.99
C ARG A 115 -14.21 15.53 9.24
N HIS A 116 -15.14 14.70 8.76
CA HIS A 116 -16.58 14.86 8.99
C HIS A 116 -17.15 13.58 9.60
N PRO A 117 -16.74 13.22 10.84
CA PRO A 117 -17.49 12.22 11.56
C PRO A 117 -18.90 12.82 11.69
N GLY A 118 -19.91 12.14 11.16
CA GLY A 118 -21.31 12.55 11.37
C GLY A 118 -21.61 12.75 12.87
N PRO A 119 -22.84 13.16 13.23
CA PRO A 119 -23.21 13.46 14.61
C PRO A 119 -22.70 12.38 15.58
N PRO A 120 -22.22 12.77 16.78
CA PRO A 120 -21.68 11.83 17.76
C PRO A 120 -22.63 10.65 17.97
N ALA A 121 -22.08 9.44 18.05
CA ALA A 121 -22.90 8.24 18.21
C ALA A 121 -23.81 8.30 19.46
N GLU A 122 -23.38 9.00 20.51
CA GLU A 122 -24.16 9.29 21.71
C GLU A 122 -25.40 10.13 21.41
N GLN A 123 -25.29 11.16 20.57
CA GLN A 123 -26.42 11.99 20.18
C GLN A 123 -27.46 11.17 19.39
N VAL A 124 -26.99 10.36 18.43
CA VAL A 124 -27.88 9.48 17.67
C VAL A 124 -28.50 8.40 18.56
N ALA A 125 -27.76 7.90 19.56
CA ALA A 125 -28.27 6.94 20.54
C ALA A 125 -29.39 7.54 21.41
N ASP A 126 -29.24 8.78 21.87
CA ASP A 126 -30.28 9.48 22.63
C ASP A 126 -31.56 9.72 21.80
N GLU A 127 -31.41 10.07 20.51
CA GLU A 127 -32.54 10.19 19.58
C GLU A 127 -33.24 8.84 19.38
N LEU A 128 -32.49 7.75 19.16
CA LEU A 128 -33.04 6.41 19.00
C LEU A 128 -33.69 5.86 20.27
N LEU A 129 -33.22 6.22 21.47
CA LEU A 129 -33.86 5.83 22.73
C LEU A 129 -35.31 6.30 22.80
N GLY A 130 -35.58 7.51 22.29
CA GLY A 130 -36.91 8.08 22.14
C GLY A 130 -37.89 7.13 21.46
N GLU A 131 -37.43 6.49 20.38
CA GLU A 131 -38.25 5.64 19.53
C GLU A 131 -38.60 4.29 20.14
N PHE A 132 -37.83 3.79 21.10
CA PHE A 132 -38.12 2.51 21.75
C PHE A 132 -38.92 2.64 23.06
N TYR A 133 -39.32 3.86 23.46
CA TYR A 133 -40.10 4.07 24.68
C TYR A 133 -41.49 3.44 24.63
N ASP A 134 -42.03 3.11 23.47
CA ASP A 134 -43.31 2.40 23.34
C ASP A 134 -43.16 0.88 23.53
N GLY A 135 -41.93 0.37 23.60
CA GLY A 135 -41.63 -1.07 23.69
C GLY A 135 -41.74 -1.81 22.36
N SER A 136 -41.86 -1.09 21.23
CA SER A 136 -41.94 -1.69 19.90
C SER A 136 -40.59 -2.25 19.44
N GLU A 137 -40.67 -3.27 18.58
CA GLU A 137 -39.50 -3.83 17.91
C GLU A 137 -39.29 -3.14 16.58
N LYS A 138 -38.21 -2.39 16.44
CA LYS A 138 -37.93 -1.60 15.24
C LYS A 138 -36.71 -2.13 14.50
N SER A 139 -36.81 -2.20 13.18
CA SER A 139 -35.68 -2.51 12.29
C SER A 139 -34.85 -1.26 12.01
N ILE A 140 -33.64 -1.43 11.49
CA ILE A 140 -32.76 -0.31 11.15
C ILE A 140 -33.40 0.61 10.10
N VAL A 141 -34.17 0.05 9.15
CA VAL A 141 -34.83 0.82 8.09
C VAL A 141 -35.97 1.65 8.66
N GLU A 142 -36.81 1.06 9.52
CA GLU A 142 -37.89 1.77 10.20
C GLU A 142 -37.35 2.92 11.07
N LEU A 143 -36.27 2.67 11.82
CA LEU A 143 -35.63 3.70 12.63
C LEU A 143 -35.03 4.82 11.78
N ALA A 144 -34.36 4.49 10.67
CA ALA A 144 -33.81 5.48 9.75
C ALA A 144 -34.88 6.42 9.19
N ASP A 145 -36.05 5.87 8.84
CA ASP A 145 -37.18 6.64 8.35
C ASP A 145 -37.83 7.50 9.46
N GLU A 146 -37.92 7.01 10.69
CA GLU A 146 -38.55 7.72 11.81
C GLU A 146 -37.69 8.86 12.38
N VAL A 147 -36.38 8.65 12.51
CA VAL A 147 -35.45 9.68 13.02
C VAL A 147 -34.86 10.57 11.92
N ASP A 148 -35.24 10.35 10.65
CA ASP A 148 -34.70 11.06 9.47
C ASP A 148 -33.16 11.03 9.43
N ARG A 149 -32.59 9.83 9.55
CA ARG A 149 -31.13 9.59 9.59
C ARG A 149 -30.70 8.54 8.58
N GLU A 150 -29.46 8.63 8.11
CA GLU A 150 -28.92 7.58 7.25
C GLU A 150 -28.68 6.28 8.04
N VAL A 151 -28.84 5.14 7.37
CA VAL A 151 -28.61 3.79 7.93
C VAL A 151 -27.28 3.65 8.68
N PRO A 152 -26.12 4.17 8.18
CA PRO A 152 -24.85 4.08 8.90
C PRO A 152 -24.81 4.89 10.20
N GLU A 153 -25.62 5.95 10.33
CA GLU A 153 -25.74 6.74 11.56
C GLU A 153 -26.56 5.98 12.60
N VAL A 154 -27.70 5.43 12.18
CA VAL A 154 -28.56 4.58 13.02
C VAL A 154 -27.79 3.36 13.52
N GLN A 155 -27.01 2.70 12.67
CA GLN A 155 -26.15 1.59 13.08
C GLN A 155 -25.11 1.99 14.14
N ARG A 156 -24.54 3.20 14.03
CA ARG A 156 -23.61 3.73 15.04
C ARG A 156 -24.32 4.00 16.37
N GLY A 157 -25.50 4.61 16.34
CA GLY A 157 -26.32 4.85 17.54
C GLY A 157 -26.77 3.56 18.22
N LEU A 158 -27.30 2.59 17.46
CA LEU A 158 -27.68 1.27 17.98
C LEU A 158 -26.50 0.51 18.59
N LYS A 159 -25.30 0.62 17.98
CA LYS A 159 -24.09 0.04 18.55
C LYS A 159 -23.76 0.65 19.92
N GLU A 160 -23.99 1.94 20.10
CA GLU A 160 -23.79 2.62 21.38
C GLU A 160 -24.84 2.19 22.42
N LEU A 161 -26.11 2.11 22.03
CA LEU A 161 -27.20 1.60 22.88
C LEU A 161 -27.03 0.12 23.28
N SER A 162 -26.41 -0.68 22.40
CA SER A 162 -26.07 -2.06 22.72
C SER A 162 -24.95 -2.14 23.76
N LYS A 163 -23.95 -1.23 23.71
CA LYS A 163 -22.89 -1.16 24.74
C LYS A 163 -23.42 -0.75 26.11
N SER A 164 -24.39 0.17 26.15
CA SER A 164 -25.05 0.59 27.39
C SER A 164 -26.11 -0.41 27.87
N PHE A 165 -26.28 -1.54 27.18
CA PHE A 165 -27.29 -2.57 27.45
C PHE A 165 -28.73 -2.04 27.44
N ALA A 166 -28.99 -0.90 26.82
CA ALA A 166 -30.31 -0.29 26.73
C ALA A 166 -31.25 -1.09 25.81
N ILE A 167 -30.70 -1.66 24.73
CA ILE A 167 -31.46 -2.42 23.74
C ILE A 167 -30.98 -3.88 23.61
N VAL A 168 -31.90 -4.76 23.19
CA VAL A 168 -31.67 -6.16 22.86
C VAL A 168 -31.88 -6.35 21.36
N ARG A 169 -30.96 -7.08 20.73
CA ARG A 169 -31.08 -7.52 19.34
C ARG A 169 -31.90 -8.81 19.29
N LYS A 170 -33.02 -8.80 18.56
CA LYS A 170 -33.81 -10.00 18.29
C LYS A 170 -33.57 -10.47 16.87
N GLU A 171 -33.15 -11.73 16.75
CA GLU A 171 -33.06 -12.40 15.46
C GLU A 171 -34.47 -12.85 15.02
N PRO A 172 -34.81 -12.76 13.73
CA PRO A 172 -36.15 -13.10 13.27
C PRO A 172 -36.41 -14.60 13.43
N GLU A 173 -37.44 -14.96 14.19
CA GLU A 173 -37.85 -16.36 14.42
C GLU A 173 -38.56 -17.00 13.20
N ASN A 174 -39.03 -16.22 12.23
CA ASN A 174 -39.63 -16.75 11.00
C ASN A 174 -39.18 -15.98 9.76
N THR A 175 -38.66 -16.74 8.80
CA THR A 175 -38.01 -16.33 7.57
C THR A 175 -39.00 -15.88 6.48
N ASP A 176 -39.71 -14.77 6.68
CA ASP A 176 -40.45 -14.15 5.55
C ASP A 176 -40.27 -12.62 5.42
N THR A 177 -39.66 -11.94 6.39
CA THR A 177 -39.29 -10.50 6.27
C THR A 177 -37.96 -10.17 6.97
N GLY A 178 -37.02 -11.13 6.96
CA GLY A 178 -35.80 -11.21 7.78
C GLY A 178 -34.90 -9.97 7.84
N SER A 179 -35.30 -8.98 8.62
CA SER A 179 -34.44 -7.89 9.08
C SER A 179 -34.25 -8.02 10.59
N THR A 180 -33.00 -7.80 11.04
CA THR A 180 -32.69 -7.74 12.48
C THR A 180 -33.50 -6.63 13.12
N ARG A 181 -34.23 -6.95 14.20
CA ARG A 181 -35.00 -5.97 14.98
C ARG A 181 -34.34 -5.70 16.33
N TYR A 182 -34.61 -4.53 16.87
CA TYR A 182 -34.09 -4.06 18.15
C TYR A 182 -35.26 -3.64 19.04
N GLN A 183 -35.10 -3.83 20.35
CA GLN A 183 -36.11 -3.47 21.35
C GLN A 183 -35.42 -2.98 22.63
N MET A 184 -36.07 -2.11 23.42
CA MET A 184 -35.59 -1.78 24.77
C MET A 184 -35.63 -2.99 25.71
N ARG A 185 -34.56 -3.13 26.50
CA ARG A 185 -34.43 -4.20 27.50
C ARG A 185 -35.40 -3.96 28.67
N GLY A 186 -36.10 -5.02 29.10
CA GLY A 186 -36.91 -5.01 30.32
C GLY A 186 -38.36 -4.51 30.19
N LYS A 187 -38.88 -4.28 28.97
CA LYS A 187 -40.31 -3.97 28.80
C LYS A 187 -41.22 -5.19 28.58
N ASN A 188 -40.70 -6.30 28.05
CA ASN A 188 -41.47 -7.52 27.77
C ASN A 188 -40.82 -8.82 28.29
N ASP A 189 -39.76 -8.75 29.11
CA ASP A 189 -39.14 -9.96 29.72
C ASP A 189 -39.90 -10.45 30.99
N GLU A 190 -41.09 -9.92 31.26
CA GLU A 190 -41.93 -10.25 32.44
C GLU A 190 -43.24 -11.02 32.12
N GLU A 191 -43.38 -11.65 30.94
CA GLU A 191 -44.45 -12.64 30.70
C GLU A 191 -43.94 -14.09 30.60
#